data_AF-A0AAP0GGW1-F1
#
_entry.id   AF-A0AAP0GGW1-F1
#
_cell.length_a   1.000
_cell.length_b   1.000
_cell.length_c   1.000
_cell.angle_alpha   90.00
_cell.angle_beta   90.00
_cell.angle_gamma   90.00
#
_symmetry.space_group_name_H-M   'P 1'
#
loop_
_entity.id
_entity.type
_entity.pdbx_description
1 polymer ?
#
loop_
_entity_poly.entity_id
_entity_poly.type
_entity_poly.pdbx_seq_one_letter_code
_entity_poly.pdbx_strand_id
1 'polypeptide(L)'
;MAFAFNIITKTVASKFQAFLPQQQQSNWRGPAFFCSMANVVRVGAVQMTSTNNLDANYQTCSRLVKEAAAAGVKLLCLPESFSFVSAEDGESLKIAESIDGPIMQKYCSLARESNIWLSLGGFQEKGPDDSHIHNTHVLVDDSGSIKNTYRKIHL
;
A
#
# COMPACT_ATOMS: atom_id res chain seq x y z
N MET A 1 15.16 -19.03 13.56
CA MET A 1 13.77 -19.47 13.30
C MET A 1 13.19 -18.48 12.28
N ALA A 2 13.14 -18.86 11.00
CA ALA A 2 12.75 -17.98 9.91
C ALA A 2 11.26 -18.19 9.57
N PHE A 3 10.42 -17.20 9.83
CA PHE A 3 9.08 -17.14 9.25
C PHE A 3 9.14 -16.18 8.06
N ALA A 4 9.22 -16.77 6.86
CA ALA A 4 9.02 -16.08 5.60
C ALA A 4 7.51 -15.91 5.35
N PHE A 5 7.16 -14.88 4.57
CA PHE A 5 5.82 -14.44 4.10
C PHE A 5 5.10 -13.39 4.96
N ASN A 6 5.42 -12.11 4.73
CA ASN A 6 4.54 -10.98 5.10
C ASN A 6 4.17 -10.08 3.91
N ILE A 7 4.54 -10.49 2.68
CA ILE A 7 4.23 -9.75 1.46
C ILE A 7 3.69 -10.72 0.42
N ILE A 8 2.43 -10.56 0.05
CA ILE A 8 1.86 -11.24 -1.12
C ILE A 8 2.13 -10.32 -2.32
N THR A 9 2.97 -10.76 -3.24
CA THR A 9 3.21 -10.02 -4.49
C THR A 9 2.34 -10.57 -5.61
N LYS A 10 1.70 -9.67 -6.37
CA LYS A 10 0.99 -9.99 -7.61
C LYS A 10 1.45 -9.06 -8.71
N THR A 11 1.54 -9.62 -9.91
CA THR A 11 1.92 -8.90 -11.11
C THR A 11 0.66 -8.43 -11.81
N VAL A 12 0.45 -7.11 -11.93
CA VAL A 12 -0.70 -6.54 -12.66
C VAL A 12 -0.26 -6.22 -14.08
N ALA A 13 -0.88 -6.87 -15.06
CA ALA A 13 -0.70 -6.58 -16.48
C ALA A 13 -1.90 -5.78 -16.98
N SER A 14 -1.66 -4.63 -17.63
CA SER A 14 -2.72 -3.89 -18.32
C SER A 14 -3.12 -4.63 -19.59
N LYS A 15 -4.21 -5.42 -19.53
CA LYS A 15 -4.88 -5.95 -20.73
C LYS A 15 -6.14 -5.14 -21.01
N PHE A 16 -6.07 -4.25 -22.01
CA PHE A 16 -7.24 -3.87 -22.80
C PHE A 16 -7.07 -4.53 -24.17
N GLN A 17 -7.82 -5.60 -24.44
CA GLN A 17 -7.83 -6.21 -25.76
C GLN A 17 -9.26 -6.64 -26.10
N ALA A 18 -9.78 -6.05 -27.17
CA ALA A 18 -11.10 -6.32 -27.72
C ALA A 18 -11.24 -7.77 -28.20
N PHE A 19 -12.47 -8.27 -28.08
CA PHE A 19 -12.94 -9.62 -28.40
C PHE A 19 -12.57 -10.10 -29.82
N LEU A 20 -11.90 -11.25 -29.94
CA LEU A 20 -12.01 -12.16 -31.10
C LEU A 20 -11.87 -13.64 -30.63
N PRO A 21 -12.72 -14.57 -31.07
CA PRO A 21 -12.63 -15.99 -30.71
C PRO A 21 -11.74 -16.78 -31.70
N GLN A 22 -10.98 -17.78 -31.24
CA GLN A 22 -10.16 -18.65 -32.12
C GLN A 22 -10.39 -20.14 -31.85
N GLN A 23 -11.19 -20.79 -32.70
CA GLN A 23 -10.90 -22.14 -33.19
C GLN A 23 -10.12 -22.00 -34.49
N GLN A 24 -8.78 -21.89 -34.43
CA GLN A 24 -7.88 -22.18 -35.57
C GLN A 24 -6.43 -22.04 -35.12
N GLN A 25 -5.85 -23.13 -34.62
CA GLN A 25 -4.41 -23.25 -34.38
C GLN A 25 -3.94 -24.59 -34.95
N SER A 26 -3.41 -24.60 -36.16
CA SER A 26 -2.49 -25.68 -36.55
C SER A 26 -1.56 -25.44 -37.73
N ASN A 27 -1.56 -24.30 -38.46
CA ASN A 27 -0.58 -24.16 -39.57
C ASN A 27 -0.30 -22.73 -40.11
N TRP A 28 0.02 -21.75 -39.26
CA TRP A 28 0.45 -20.41 -39.72
C TRP A 28 1.86 -20.03 -39.26
N ARG A 29 2.77 -19.77 -40.21
CA ARG A 29 4.05 -19.06 -39.99
C ARG A 29 3.83 -17.54 -40.10
N GLY A 30 3.11 -16.97 -39.13
CA GLY A 30 2.92 -15.52 -38.98
C GLY A 30 4.03 -14.87 -38.14
N PRO A 31 4.11 -13.52 -38.07
CA PRO A 31 5.16 -12.84 -37.32
C PRO A 31 5.12 -13.30 -35.88
N ALA A 32 6.29 -13.54 -35.29
CA ALA A 32 6.41 -13.82 -33.87
C ALA A 32 5.59 -12.76 -33.13
N PHE A 33 4.55 -13.20 -32.41
CA PHE A 33 3.83 -12.33 -31.49
C PHE A 33 4.79 -11.97 -30.38
N PHE A 34 5.65 -10.97 -30.64
CA PHE A 34 6.26 -10.17 -29.61
C PHE A 34 5.08 -9.52 -28.90
N CYS A 35 4.69 -10.09 -27.77
CA CYS A 35 4.11 -9.28 -26.73
C CYS A 35 5.19 -8.23 -26.44
N SER A 36 5.00 -7.02 -26.95
CA SER A 36 5.65 -5.84 -26.37
C SER A 36 5.54 -6.02 -24.86
N MET A 37 6.64 -5.84 -24.12
CA MET A 37 6.58 -5.80 -22.66
C MET A 37 5.68 -4.64 -22.26
N ALA A 38 4.37 -4.87 -22.28
CA ALA A 38 3.37 -3.98 -21.71
C ALA A 38 3.84 -3.70 -20.28
N ASN A 39 3.83 -2.44 -19.88
CA ASN A 39 4.35 -1.97 -18.60
C ASN A 39 3.74 -2.78 -17.44
N VAL A 40 4.44 -3.85 -17.05
CA VAL A 40 4.02 -4.74 -15.99
C VAL A 40 4.38 -4.09 -14.67
N VAL A 41 3.39 -3.80 -13.84
CA VAL A 41 3.58 -3.21 -12.51
C VAL A 41 3.46 -4.32 -11.46
N ARG A 42 4.51 -4.49 -10.65
CA ARG A 42 4.48 -5.41 -9.52
C ARG A 42 3.89 -4.71 -8.30
N VAL A 43 2.85 -5.30 -7.72
CA VAL A 43 2.15 -4.79 -6.55
C VAL A 43 2.33 -5.76 -5.39
N GLY A 44 2.51 -5.24 -4.18
CA GLY A 44 2.58 -6.01 -2.94
C GLY A 44 1.42 -5.67 -2.01
N ALA A 45 0.97 -6.65 -1.25
CA ALA A 45 0.09 -6.43 -0.11
C ALA A 45 0.76 -6.96 1.16
N VAL A 46 0.77 -6.13 2.20
CA VAL A 46 1.36 -6.45 3.49
C VAL A 46 0.32 -7.08 4.41
N GLN A 47 0.74 -8.12 5.10
CA GLN A 47 0.08 -8.58 6.32
C GLN A 47 1.01 -8.33 7.50
N MET A 48 0.48 -7.71 8.57
CA MET A 48 1.19 -7.48 9.81
C MET A 48 0.22 -7.44 11.00
N THR A 49 0.74 -7.57 12.20
CA THR A 49 -0.01 -7.42 13.45
C THR A 49 0.36 -6.10 14.10
N SER A 50 -0.44 -5.06 13.85
CA SER A 50 -0.27 -3.77 14.50
C SER A 50 -0.65 -3.83 15.98
N THR A 51 0.03 -3.03 16.79
CA THR A 51 -0.17 -2.92 18.24
C THR A 51 -0.41 -1.46 18.66
N ASN A 52 -0.52 -1.19 19.95
CA ASN A 52 -0.57 0.18 20.49
C ASN A 52 0.82 0.84 20.60
N ASN A 53 1.83 0.35 19.88
CA ASN A 53 3.16 0.95 19.84
C ASN A 53 3.48 1.47 18.43
N LEU A 54 3.39 2.80 18.27
CA LEU A 54 3.64 3.51 17.00
C LEU A 54 5.03 3.21 16.42
N ASP A 55 6.06 3.19 17.25
CA ASP A 55 7.43 2.98 16.78
C ASP A 55 7.63 1.54 16.32
N ALA A 56 7.19 0.55 17.11
CA ALA A 56 7.29 -0.86 16.74
C ALA A 56 6.53 -1.17 15.42
N ASN A 57 5.35 -0.59 15.25
CA ASN A 57 4.58 -0.71 14.01
C ASN A 57 5.30 -0.03 12.84
N TYR A 58 5.86 1.16 13.04
CA TYR A 58 6.64 1.87 12.03
C TYR A 58 7.89 1.08 11.62
N GLN A 59 8.65 0.50 12.56
CA GLN A 59 9.81 -0.32 12.23
C GLN A 59 9.41 -1.55 11.40
N THR A 60 8.28 -2.17 11.73
CA THR A 60 7.72 -3.29 10.96
C THR A 60 7.35 -2.86 9.55
N CYS A 61 6.62 -1.75 9.40
CA CYS A 61 6.27 -1.18 8.10
C CYS A 61 7.51 -0.82 7.28
N SER A 62 8.48 -0.12 7.89
CA SER A 62 9.74 0.31 7.27
C SER A 62 10.52 -0.86 6.71
N ARG A 63 10.67 -1.93 7.50
CA ARG A 63 11.33 -3.17 7.05
C ARG A 63 10.59 -3.78 5.86
N LEU A 64 9.27 -3.93 5.93
CA LEU A 64 8.46 -4.54 4.86
C LEU A 64 8.44 -3.70 3.58
N VAL A 65 8.42 -2.37 3.69
CA VAL A 65 8.54 -1.46 2.54
C VAL A 65 9.87 -1.65 1.83
N LYS A 66 10.98 -1.70 2.59
CA LYS A 66 12.32 -1.90 2.03
C LYS A 66 12.48 -3.28 1.38
N GLU A 67 11.94 -4.33 2.01
CA GLU A 67 11.89 -5.68 1.42
C GLU A 67 11.08 -5.71 0.12
N ALA A 68 9.92 -5.05 0.07
CA ALA A 68 9.09 -4.94 -1.13
C ALA A 68 9.83 -4.21 -2.27
N ALA A 69 10.45 -3.08 -1.95
CA ALA A 69 11.21 -2.28 -2.90
C ALA A 69 12.39 -3.07 -3.48
N ALA A 70 13.14 -3.79 -2.62
CA ALA A 70 14.21 -4.69 -3.06
C ALA A 70 13.70 -5.84 -3.95
N ALA A 71 12.46 -6.30 -3.74
CA ALA A 71 11.79 -7.26 -4.59
C ALA A 71 11.16 -6.66 -5.87
N GLY A 72 11.40 -5.38 -6.16
CA GLY A 72 10.92 -4.71 -7.37
C GLY A 72 9.42 -4.37 -7.36
N VAL A 73 8.77 -4.38 -6.20
CA VAL A 73 7.40 -3.87 -6.04
C VAL A 73 7.39 -2.36 -6.28
N LYS A 74 6.39 -1.86 -7.01
CA LYS A 74 6.21 -0.44 -7.32
C LYS A 74 5.06 0.22 -6.55
N LEU A 75 4.12 -0.57 -6.07
CA LEU A 75 3.06 -0.14 -5.15
C LEU A 75 2.91 -1.17 -4.02
N LEU A 76 3.02 -0.73 -2.78
CA LEU A 76 2.82 -1.58 -1.60
C LEU A 76 1.58 -1.13 -0.83
N CYS A 77 0.66 -2.06 -0.60
CA CYS A 77 -0.56 -1.84 0.17
C CYS A 77 -0.35 -2.30 1.61
N LEU A 78 -0.42 -1.37 2.57
CA LEU A 78 -0.44 -1.64 4.00
C LEU A 78 -1.89 -1.88 4.46
N PRO A 79 -2.10 -2.69 5.51
CA PRO A 79 -3.45 -3.00 6.00
C PRO A 79 -4.13 -1.80 6.66
N GLU A 80 -5.43 -1.94 6.95
CA GLU A 80 -6.14 -1.04 7.87
C GLU A 80 -5.42 -1.01 9.23
N SER A 81 -5.36 0.15 9.86
CA SER A 81 -4.70 0.35 11.17
C SER A 81 -3.22 -0.05 11.20
N PHE A 82 -2.51 0.15 10.09
CA PHE A 82 -1.07 -0.12 9.97
C PHE A 82 -0.20 0.66 10.99
N SER A 83 -0.60 1.88 11.34
CA SER A 83 0.14 2.75 12.26
C SER A 83 -0.07 2.38 13.71
N PHE A 84 -1.30 2.02 14.09
CA PHE A 84 -1.71 1.88 15.49
C PHE A 84 -3.00 1.08 15.61
N VAL A 85 -3.07 0.22 16.63
CA VAL A 85 -4.29 -0.46 17.09
C VAL A 85 -4.42 -0.22 18.59
N SER A 86 -5.54 0.36 19.01
CA SER A 86 -5.86 0.59 20.41
C SER A 86 -5.91 -0.73 21.21
N ALA A 87 -5.28 -0.74 22.38
CA ALA A 87 -5.51 -1.75 23.41
C ALA A 87 -6.66 -1.35 24.34
N GLU A 88 -6.84 -0.04 24.54
CA GLU A 88 -7.91 0.56 25.36
C GLU A 88 -8.69 1.63 24.58
N ASP A 89 -9.93 1.85 25.01
CA ASP A 89 -10.80 2.87 24.42
C ASP A 89 -10.19 4.26 24.56
N GLY A 90 -10.28 5.05 23.47
CA GLY A 90 -9.79 6.42 23.44
C GLY A 90 -8.28 6.58 23.22
N GLU A 91 -7.49 5.51 23.16
CA GLU A 91 -6.06 5.64 22.79
C GLU A 91 -5.88 6.18 21.36
N SER A 92 -6.74 5.75 20.43
CA SER A 92 -6.71 6.22 19.04
C SER A 92 -6.96 7.73 18.93
N LEU A 93 -7.79 8.31 19.81
CA LEU A 93 -8.02 9.76 19.87
C LEU A 93 -6.75 10.51 20.30
N LYS A 94 -5.98 9.95 21.25
CA LYS A 94 -4.76 10.57 21.78
C LYS A 94 -3.63 10.63 20.76
N ILE A 95 -3.57 9.65 19.86
CA ILE A 95 -2.52 9.55 18.83
C ILE A 95 -2.95 10.15 17.50
N ALA A 96 -4.23 10.48 17.33
CA ALA A 96 -4.74 11.03 16.08
C ALA A 96 -4.04 12.35 15.76
N GLU A 97 -3.60 12.47 14.51
CA GLU A 97 -2.94 13.66 14.02
C GLU A 97 -3.54 14.12 12.68
N SER A 98 -3.20 15.34 12.29
CA SER A 98 -3.55 15.83 10.97
C SER A 98 -2.81 15.03 9.89
N ILE A 99 -3.34 15.02 8.67
CA ILE A 99 -2.75 14.29 7.54
C ILE A 99 -1.33 14.75 7.17
N ASP A 100 -0.96 15.98 7.54
CA ASP A 100 0.38 16.56 7.38
C ASP A 100 1.27 16.38 8.62
N GLY A 101 0.79 15.64 9.61
CA GLY A 101 1.45 15.39 10.89
C GLY A 101 2.68 14.49 10.83
N PRO A 102 3.43 14.41 11.94
CA PRO A 102 4.73 13.73 11.98
C PRO A 102 4.67 12.23 11.70
N ILE A 103 3.61 11.50 12.06
CA ILE A 103 3.46 10.09 11.69
C ILE A 103 3.34 9.98 10.17
N MET A 104 2.46 10.75 9.53
CA MET A 104 2.29 10.68 8.08
C MET A 104 3.56 11.12 7.32
N GLN A 105 4.26 12.15 7.81
CA GLN A 105 5.54 12.59 7.23
C GLN A 105 6.63 11.51 7.25
N LYS A 106 6.64 10.64 8.26
CA LYS A 106 7.53 9.46 8.28
C LYS A 106 7.23 8.51 7.13
N TYR A 107 5.95 8.23 6.85
CA TYR A 107 5.57 7.36 5.73
C TYR A 107 5.82 8.01 4.37
N CYS A 108 5.63 9.32 4.25
CA CYS A 108 5.99 10.09 3.06
C CYS A 108 7.50 10.01 2.78
N SER A 109 8.32 10.18 3.81
CA SER A 109 9.77 10.05 3.71
C SER A 109 10.18 8.62 3.34
N LEU A 110 9.56 7.61 3.96
CA LEU A 110 9.82 6.20 3.68
C LEU A 110 9.48 5.81 2.24
N ALA A 111 8.38 6.32 1.68
CA ALA A 111 8.00 6.12 0.28
C ALA A 111 9.07 6.68 -0.68
N ARG A 112 9.50 7.92 -0.42
CA ARG A 112 10.55 8.62 -1.18
C ARG A 112 11.89 7.91 -1.12
N GLU A 113 12.34 7.54 0.07
CA GLU A 113 13.62 6.86 0.29
C GLU A 113 13.65 5.46 -0.33
N SER A 114 12.50 4.78 -0.37
CA SER A 114 12.38 3.43 -0.93
C SER A 114 11.98 3.42 -2.40
N ASN A 115 11.72 4.59 -3.00
CA ASN A 115 11.30 4.77 -4.39
C ASN A 115 10.11 3.85 -4.77
N ILE A 116 9.07 3.90 -3.94
CA ILE A 116 7.89 3.03 -4.04
C ILE A 116 6.63 3.79 -3.63
N TRP A 117 5.50 3.50 -4.29
CA TRP A 117 4.21 4.02 -3.88
C TRP A 117 3.67 3.26 -2.66
N LEU A 118 3.02 3.97 -1.76
CA LEU A 118 2.39 3.39 -0.57
C LEU A 118 0.88 3.63 -0.58
N SER A 119 0.12 2.56 -0.40
CA SER A 119 -1.31 2.60 -0.07
C SER A 119 -1.46 2.31 1.42
N LEU A 120 -1.72 3.34 2.22
CA LEU A 120 -1.77 3.28 3.68
C LEU A 120 -3.21 3.04 4.14
N GLY A 121 -3.51 1.79 4.51
CA GLY A 121 -4.86 1.22 4.62
C GLY A 121 -5.87 1.90 5.55
N GLY A 122 -5.41 2.60 6.58
CA GLY A 122 -6.30 3.25 7.55
C GLY A 122 -5.51 3.95 8.65
N PHE A 123 -5.39 5.26 8.50
CA PHE A 123 -4.68 6.17 9.39
C PHE A 123 -5.68 6.85 10.34
N GLN A 124 -5.29 7.03 11.61
CA GLN A 124 -6.05 7.78 12.59
C GLN A 124 -5.90 9.29 12.35
N GLU A 125 -6.67 9.81 11.40
CA GLU A 125 -6.71 11.25 11.10
C GLU A 125 -7.60 11.96 12.13
N LYS A 126 -7.18 13.14 12.59
CA LYS A 126 -8.02 13.99 13.45
C LYS A 126 -9.40 14.23 12.81
N GLY A 127 -10.44 14.12 13.63
CA GLY A 127 -11.82 14.34 13.25
C GLY A 127 -12.21 15.83 13.25
N PRO A 128 -13.51 16.12 13.08
CA PRO A 128 -14.04 17.48 13.15
C PRO A 128 -13.96 18.12 14.55
N ASP A 129 -13.81 17.30 15.60
CA ASP A 129 -13.69 17.72 17.00
C ASP A 129 -12.76 16.77 17.78
N ASP A 130 -12.50 17.10 19.05
CA ASP A 130 -11.58 16.36 19.93
C ASP A 130 -12.09 14.98 20.38
N SER A 131 -13.33 14.62 20.04
CA SER A 131 -13.97 13.34 20.39
C SER A 131 -14.12 12.37 19.22
N HIS A 132 -13.82 12.82 18.00
CA HIS A 132 -13.96 12.02 16.79
C HIS A 132 -12.63 11.89 16.03
N ILE A 133 -12.46 10.77 15.33
CA ILE A 133 -11.36 10.53 14.39
C ILE A 133 -11.94 10.01 13.07
N HIS A 134 -11.22 10.26 11.99
CA HIS A 134 -11.48 9.58 10.72
C HIS A 134 -10.54 8.38 10.59
N ASN A 135 -11.06 7.30 10.01
CA ASN A 135 -10.23 6.23 9.46
C ASN A 135 -9.93 6.58 8.00
N THR A 136 -8.72 7.03 7.73
CA THR A 136 -8.35 7.63 6.46
C THR A 136 -7.35 6.75 5.71
N HIS A 137 -7.76 6.26 4.53
CA HIS A 137 -6.86 5.64 3.57
C HIS A 137 -6.07 6.73 2.83
N VAL A 138 -4.76 6.55 2.70
CA VAL A 138 -3.85 7.56 2.12
C VAL A 138 -3.00 6.94 1.02
N LEU A 139 -2.97 7.58 -0.14
CA LEU A 139 -2.12 7.18 -1.26
C LEU A 139 -0.94 8.14 -1.39
N VAL A 140 0.27 7.61 -1.26
CA VAL A 140 1.53 8.36 -1.35
C VAL A 140 2.33 7.84 -2.54
N ASP A 141 2.85 8.74 -3.37
CA ASP A 141 3.72 8.38 -4.49
C ASP A 141 5.18 8.12 -4.07
N ASP A 142 5.99 7.69 -5.02
CA ASP A 142 7.44 7.46 -4.88
C ASP A 142 8.27 8.74 -4.71
N SER A 143 7.68 9.92 -4.85
CA SER A 143 8.30 11.20 -4.46
C SER A 143 8.04 11.55 -2.98
N GLY A 144 7.17 10.80 -2.30
CA GLY A 144 6.71 11.11 -0.95
C GLY A 144 5.54 12.10 -0.91
N SER A 145 4.88 12.36 -2.04
CA SER A 145 3.74 13.27 -2.13
C SER A 145 2.42 12.51 -1.94
N ILE A 146 1.54 13.03 -1.10
CA ILE A 146 0.17 12.53 -0.98
C ILE A 146 -0.59 12.85 -2.26
N LYS A 147 -1.13 11.83 -2.93
CA LYS A 147 -1.92 11.98 -4.17
C LYS A 147 -3.41 11.92 -3.94
N ASN A 148 -3.85 11.14 -2.97
CA ASN A 148 -5.26 11.02 -2.65
C ASN A 148 -5.48 10.59 -1.21
N THR A 149 -6.67 10.88 -0.69
CA THR A 149 -7.13 10.43 0.63
C THR A 149 -8.58 9.97 0.51
N TYR A 150 -8.95 8.98 1.32
CA TYR A 150 -10.32 8.50 1.42
C TYR A 150 -10.67 8.25 2.89
N ARG A 151 -11.68 8.97 3.40
CA ARG A 151 -12.21 8.77 4.74
C ARG A 151 -13.29 7.70 4.70
N LYS A 152 -13.19 6.67 5.55
CA LYS A 152 -14.17 5.59 5.65
C LYS A 152 -15.56 6.15 5.94
N ILE A 153 -16.52 5.84 5.07
CA ILE A 153 -17.89 6.39 5.13
C ILE A 153 -18.82 5.51 5.98
N HIS A 154 -18.53 4.21 6.07
CA HIS A 154 -19.32 3.24 6.82
C HIS A 154 -18.51 2.73 8.00
N LEU A 155 -18.96 3.02 9.22
CA LEU A 155 -18.31 2.70 10.49
C LEU A 155 -18.96 1.48 11.16
#